data_AF-A0A9D8B057-F1
#
_entry.id   AF-A0A9D8B057-F1
#
_cell.length_a   1.000
_cell.length_b   1.000
_cell.length_c   1.000
_cell.angle_alpha   90.00
_cell.angle_beta   90.00
_cell.angle_gamma   90.00
#
_symmetry.space_group_name_H-M   'P 1'
#
loop_
_entity.id
_entity.type
_entity.pdbx_description
1 polymer ?
#
loop_
_entity_poly.entity_id
_entity_poly.type
_entity_poly.pdbx_seq_one_letter_code
_entity_poly.pdbx_strand_id
1 'polypeptide(L)'
;MDQSNKQHIVAKLDELSEIKAAVEITRLDYEAKRAEILKSVQAELDALDTEYNPLIESSAAQIAELETEIRNAVLQHGDSVKGNRLHAVYARGRVSWDTKGLDSYAATHPEVVAFRKQGEPSVSLRVVK
;
A
#
# COMPACT_ATOMS: atom_id res chain seq x y z
N MET A 1 -16.21 9.89 58.50
CA MET A 1 -15.35 10.27 57.35
C MET A 1 -15.85 9.69 56.02
N ASP A 2 -16.47 8.51 56.00
CA ASP A 2 -16.90 7.84 54.77
C ASP A 2 -18.04 8.54 53.98
N GLN A 3 -19.02 9.14 54.68
CA GLN A 3 -20.13 9.83 54.01
C GLN A 3 -19.73 11.11 53.26
N SER A 4 -18.73 11.85 53.75
CA SER A 4 -18.25 13.08 53.09
C SER A 4 -17.54 12.75 51.77
N ASN A 5 -16.77 11.66 51.74
CA ASN A 5 -16.11 11.21 50.53
C ASN A 5 -17.12 10.70 49.49
N LYS A 6 -18.15 9.97 49.95
CA LYS A 6 -19.25 9.52 49.08
C LYS A 6 -20.01 10.71 48.45
N GLN A 7 -20.33 11.75 49.21
CA GLN A 7 -20.99 12.95 48.67
C GLN A 7 -20.12 13.70 47.65
N HIS A 8 -18.80 13.79 47.89
CA HIS A 8 -17.88 14.40 46.93
C HIS A 8 -17.82 13.62 45.61
N ILE A 9 -17.78 12.29 45.67
CA ILE A 9 -17.80 11.43 44.49
C ILE A 9 -19.10 11.61 43.70
N VAL A 10 -20.26 11.67 44.38
CA VAL A 10 -21.55 11.91 43.71
C VAL A 10 -21.55 13.25 42.98
N ALA A 11 -21.14 14.34 43.64
CA ALA A 11 -21.07 15.66 43.00
C ALA A 11 -20.14 15.67 41.77
N LYS A 12 -19.03 14.93 41.81
CA LYS A 12 -18.12 14.78 40.66
C LYS A 12 -18.71 13.97 39.52
N LEU A 13 -19.54 12.97 39.81
CA LEU A 13 -20.25 12.19 38.80
C LEU A 13 -21.35 13.03 38.13
N ASP A 14 -22.04 13.87 38.89
CA ASP A 14 -23.04 14.81 38.36
C ASP A 14 -22.37 15.85 37.45
N GLU A 15 -21.27 16.46 37.90
CA GLU A 15 -20.45 17.38 37.09
C GLU A 15 -19.94 16.72 35.80
N LEU A 16 -19.47 15.47 35.88
CA LEU A 16 -19.04 14.70 34.71
C LEU A 16 -20.19 14.42 33.73
N SER A 17 -21.39 14.15 34.24
CA SER A 17 -22.59 13.92 33.42
C SER A 17 -22.97 15.18 32.63
N GLU A 18 -22.96 16.34 33.30
CA GLU A 18 -23.22 17.63 32.67
C GLU A 18 -22.18 17.97 31.59
N ILE A 19 -20.90 17.77 31.88
CA ILE A 19 -19.82 17.99 30.91
C ILE A 19 -20.01 17.07 29.69
N LYS A 20 -20.33 15.78 29.90
CA LYS A 20 -20.58 14.85 28.80
C LYS A 20 -21.77 15.26 27.94
N ALA A 21 -22.86 15.71 28.56
CA ALA A 21 -24.02 16.22 27.85
C ALA A 21 -23.68 17.47 27.02
N ALA A 22 -22.92 18.41 27.60
CA ALA A 22 -22.47 19.62 26.90
C ALA A 22 -21.55 19.32 25.71
N VAL A 23 -20.63 18.35 25.87
CA VAL A 23 -19.75 17.89 24.78
C VAL A 23 -20.58 17.30 23.64
N GLU A 24 -21.57 16.48 23.96
CA GLU A 24 -22.41 15.84 22.94
C GLU A 24 -23.25 16.85 22.16
N ILE A 25 -23.85 17.84 22.83
CA ILE A 25 -24.55 18.95 22.17
C ILE A 25 -23.60 19.72 21.25
N THR A 26 -22.39 20.03 21.74
CA THR A 26 -21.38 20.76 20.96
C THR A 26 -20.94 19.96 19.72
N ARG A 27 -20.80 18.64 19.85
CA ARG A 27 -20.46 17.73 18.74
C ARG A 27 -21.55 17.75 17.67
N LEU A 28 -22.82 17.66 18.08
CA LEU A 28 -23.96 17.71 17.15
C LEU A 28 -24.04 19.05 16.41
N ASP A 29 -23.86 20.17 17.11
CA ASP A 29 -23.83 21.51 16.50
C ASP A 29 -22.66 21.66 15.50
N TYR A 30 -21.49 21.12 15.85
CA TYR A 30 -20.34 21.10 14.96
C TYR A 30 -20.62 20.29 13.69
N GLU A 31 -21.17 19.08 13.82
CA GLU A 31 -21.52 18.21 12.70
C GLU A 31 -22.57 18.86 11.79
N ALA A 32 -23.58 19.52 12.37
CA ALA A 32 -24.60 20.25 11.62
C ALA A 32 -23.99 21.41 10.81
N LYS A 33 -23.16 22.25 11.44
CA LYS A 33 -22.47 23.37 10.75
C LYS A 33 -21.53 22.86 9.66
N ARG A 34 -20.78 21.78 9.94
CA ARG A 34 -19.90 21.16 8.95
C ARG A 34 -20.70 20.62 7.76
N ALA A 35 -21.84 19.98 8.00
CA ALA A 35 -22.70 19.47 6.93
C ALA A 35 -23.30 20.60 6.09
N GLU A 36 -23.66 21.74 6.70
CA GLU A 36 -24.16 22.91 5.98
C GLU A 36 -23.08 23.54 5.08
N ILE A 37 -21.87 23.72 5.60
CA ILE A 37 -20.72 24.19 4.81
C ILE A 37 -20.44 23.23 3.65
N LEU A 38 -20.45 21.92 3.92
CA LEU A 38 -20.21 20.93 2.87
C LEU A 38 -21.27 21.02 1.78
N LYS A 39 -22.56 21.18 2.14
CA LYS A 39 -23.64 21.33 1.15
C LYS A 39 -23.45 22.54 0.22
N SER A 40 -22.95 23.66 0.73
CA SER A 40 -22.75 24.85 -0.11
C SER A 40 -21.62 24.67 -1.12
N VAL A 41 -20.57 23.93 -0.77
CA VAL A 41 -19.42 23.68 -1.66
C VAL A 41 -19.50 22.36 -2.42
N GLN A 42 -20.44 21.46 -2.09
CA GLN A 42 -20.54 20.13 -2.70
C GLN A 42 -20.71 20.23 -4.22
N ALA A 43 -21.54 21.16 -4.70
CA ALA A 43 -21.74 21.34 -6.14
C ALA A 43 -20.46 21.82 -6.86
N GLU A 44 -19.65 22.65 -6.21
CA GLU A 44 -18.36 23.11 -6.75
C GLU A 44 -17.34 21.97 -6.78
N LEU A 45 -17.31 21.13 -5.74
CA LEU A 45 -16.48 19.92 -5.70
C LEU A 45 -16.91 18.91 -6.75
N ASP A 46 -18.21 18.66 -6.90
CA ASP A 46 -18.74 17.72 -7.89
C ASP A 46 -18.45 18.21 -9.34
N ALA A 47 -18.52 19.52 -9.56
CA ALA A 47 -18.15 20.11 -10.85
C ALA A 47 -16.64 19.97 -11.13
N LEU A 48 -15.80 20.21 -10.12
CA LEU A 48 -14.36 20.00 -10.20
C LEU A 48 -14.04 18.53 -10.52
N ASP A 49 -14.65 17.60 -9.82
CA ASP A 49 -14.48 16.17 -10.05
C ASP A 49 -14.90 15.78 -11.47
N THR A 50 -16.00 16.36 -11.97
CA THR A 50 -16.48 16.12 -13.34
C THR A 50 -15.52 16.65 -14.40
N GLU A 51 -14.86 17.77 -14.15
CA GLU A 51 -13.88 18.36 -15.08
C GLU A 51 -12.56 17.58 -15.09
N TYR A 52 -12.05 17.26 -13.90
CA TYR A 52 -10.68 16.77 -13.74
C TYR A 52 -10.57 15.24 -13.76
N ASN A 53 -11.56 14.49 -13.26
CA ASN A 53 -11.47 13.03 -13.24
C ASN A 53 -11.29 12.44 -14.65
N PRO A 54 -12.02 12.86 -15.69
CA PRO A 54 -11.80 12.33 -17.04
C PRO A 54 -10.38 12.61 -17.57
N LEU A 55 -9.81 13.77 -17.24
CA LEU A 55 -8.45 14.13 -17.66
C LEU A 55 -7.39 13.30 -16.93
N ILE A 56 -7.59 13.06 -15.63
CA ILE A 56 -6.74 12.20 -14.81
C ILE A 56 -6.81 10.76 -15.30
N GLU A 57 -8.02 10.24 -15.53
CA GLU A 57 -8.24 8.89 -16.04
C GLU A 57 -7.64 8.70 -17.43
N SER A 58 -7.84 9.66 -18.33
CA SER A 58 -7.24 9.63 -19.68
C SER A 58 -5.71 9.63 -19.61
N SER A 59 -5.12 10.48 -18.76
CA SER A 59 -3.67 10.54 -18.58
C SER A 59 -3.12 9.23 -17.97
N ALA A 60 -3.83 8.65 -16.99
CA ALA A 60 -3.46 7.38 -16.40
C ALA A 60 -3.50 6.23 -17.42
N ALA A 61 -4.51 6.20 -18.29
CA ALA A 61 -4.61 5.23 -19.38
C ALA A 61 -3.44 5.37 -20.37
N GLN A 62 -3.11 6.60 -20.79
CA GLN A 62 -1.97 6.87 -21.66
C GLN A 62 -0.62 6.45 -21.03
N ILE A 63 -0.45 6.71 -19.72
CA ILE A 63 0.74 6.28 -18.98
C ILE A 63 0.83 4.75 -19.00
N ALA A 64 -0.25 4.04 -18.68
CA ALA A 64 -0.25 2.58 -18.63
C ALA A 64 0.03 1.92 -20.00
N GLU A 65 -0.51 2.50 -21.07
CA GLU A 65 -0.23 2.09 -22.45
C GLU A 65 1.26 2.28 -22.77
N LEU A 66 1.79 3.49 -22.56
CA LEU A 66 3.18 3.81 -22.84
C LEU A 66 4.17 2.98 -22.00
N GLU A 67 3.86 2.72 -20.72
CA GLU A 67 4.66 1.83 -19.88
C GLU A 67 4.69 0.41 -20.41
N THR A 68 3.58 -0.08 -20.96
CA THR A 68 3.49 -1.41 -21.55
C THR A 68 4.32 -1.48 -22.84
N GLU A 69 4.22 -0.47 -23.69
CA GLU A 69 5.04 -0.34 -24.89
C GLU A 69 6.54 -0.29 -24.56
N ILE A 70 6.94 0.58 -23.62
CA ILE A 70 8.34 0.71 -23.17
C ILE A 70 8.84 -0.63 -22.61
N ARG A 71 8.04 -1.31 -21.77
CA ARG A 71 8.42 -2.60 -21.21
C ARG A 71 8.67 -3.63 -22.30
N ASN A 72 7.76 -3.73 -23.28
CA ASN A 72 7.90 -4.66 -24.40
C ASN A 72 9.12 -4.32 -25.26
N ALA A 73 9.36 -3.04 -25.54
CA ALA A 73 10.52 -2.59 -26.29
C ALA A 73 11.84 -2.91 -25.56
N VAL A 74 11.90 -2.70 -24.25
CA VAL A 74 13.08 -3.00 -23.42
C VAL A 74 13.32 -4.51 -23.32
N LEU A 75 12.27 -5.32 -23.22
CA LEU A 75 12.39 -6.78 -23.27
C LEU A 75 12.92 -7.28 -24.62
N GLN A 76 12.46 -6.68 -25.74
CA GLN A 76 12.97 -6.99 -27.08
C GLN A 76 14.41 -6.51 -27.28
N HIS A 77 14.77 -5.36 -26.71
CA HIS A 77 16.12 -4.81 -26.76
C HIS A 77 17.11 -5.66 -25.96
N GLY A 78 16.68 -6.18 -24.80
CA GLY A 78 17.47 -7.11 -23.98
C GLY A 78 18.52 -6.44 -23.09
N ASP A 79 18.48 -5.11 -22.95
CA ASP A 79 19.38 -4.32 -22.11
C ASP A 79 18.64 -3.13 -21.47
N SER A 80 19.21 -2.58 -20.39
CA SER A 80 18.61 -1.44 -19.66
C SER A 80 18.76 -0.14 -20.44
N VAL A 81 17.71 0.69 -20.49
CA VAL A 81 17.68 1.94 -21.25
C VAL A 81 17.35 3.12 -20.36
N LYS A 82 18.26 4.10 -20.33
CA LYS A 82 18.13 5.32 -19.52
C LYS A 82 17.70 6.50 -20.40
N GLY A 83 16.58 7.12 -20.04
CA GLY A 83 16.15 8.42 -20.56
C GLY A 83 16.62 9.58 -19.68
N ASN A 84 16.15 10.79 -20.00
CA ASN A 84 16.54 12.00 -19.25
C ASN A 84 16.03 11.99 -17.79
N ARG A 85 14.81 11.47 -17.58
CA ARG A 85 14.13 11.48 -16.27
C ARG A 85 13.75 10.10 -15.74
N LEU A 86 13.75 9.08 -16.60
CA LEU A 86 13.32 7.72 -16.28
C LEU A 86 14.37 6.71 -16.75
N HIS A 87 14.41 5.54 -16.10
CA HIS A 87 15.33 4.46 -16.43
C HIS A 87 14.56 3.14 -16.42
N ALA A 88 14.53 2.46 -17.56
CA ALA A 88 13.99 1.11 -17.66
C ALA A 88 15.12 0.11 -17.43
N VAL A 89 15.04 -0.64 -16.33
CA VAL A 89 16.05 -1.65 -15.96
C VAL A 89 15.62 -3.00 -16.50
N TYR A 90 16.43 -3.57 -17.39
CA TYR A 90 16.28 -4.94 -17.85
C TYR A 90 16.98 -5.89 -16.87
N ALA A 91 16.22 -6.81 -16.30
CA ALA A 91 16.75 -7.91 -15.51
C ALA A 91 16.65 -9.19 -16.34
N ARG A 92 17.81 -9.80 -16.65
CA ARG A 92 17.85 -11.08 -17.35
C ARG A 92 17.10 -12.13 -16.51
N GLY A 93 16.18 -12.85 -17.15
CA GLY A 93 15.41 -13.91 -16.51
C GLY A 93 16.30 -14.90 -15.76
N ARG A 94 15.86 -15.34 -14.58
CA ARG A 94 16.62 -16.26 -13.75
C ARG A 94 16.74 -17.60 -14.46
N VAL A 95 17.97 -18.02 -14.75
CA VAL A 95 18.25 -19.40 -15.17
C VAL A 95 18.11 -20.29 -13.95
N SER A 96 17.03 -21.09 -13.90
CA SER A 96 16.86 -22.15 -12.92
C SER A 96 17.11 -23.50 -13.58
N TRP A 97 17.93 -24.31 -12.93
CA TRP A 97 18.15 -25.71 -13.32
C TRP A 97 17.17 -26.61 -12.58
N ASP A 98 16.64 -27.63 -13.25
CA ASP A 98 15.92 -28.71 -12.58
C ASP A 98 16.92 -29.61 -11.86
N THR A 99 17.04 -29.43 -10.55
CA THR A 99 17.95 -30.19 -9.71
C THR A 99 17.70 -31.70 -9.79
N LYS A 100 16.44 -32.14 -9.90
CA LYS A 100 16.11 -33.56 -9.95
C LYS A 100 16.56 -34.19 -11.26
N GLY A 101 16.33 -33.48 -12.37
CA GLY A 101 16.85 -33.86 -13.68
C GLY A 101 18.38 -33.92 -13.68
N LEU A 102 19.05 -32.90 -13.13
CA LEU A 102 20.52 -32.87 -13.03
C LEU A 102 21.08 -34.02 -12.17
N ASP A 103 20.45 -34.33 -11.04
CA ASP A 103 20.86 -35.42 -10.16
C ASP A 103 20.70 -36.78 -10.87
N SER A 104 19.65 -36.96 -11.67
CA SER A 104 19.48 -38.18 -12.49
C SER A 104 20.52 -38.31 -13.61
N TYR A 105 20.88 -37.19 -14.23
CA TYR A 105 21.93 -37.16 -15.27
C TYR A 105 23.30 -37.47 -14.68
N ALA A 106 23.59 -36.92 -13.49
CA ALA A 106 24.83 -37.15 -12.76
C ALA A 106 25.08 -38.63 -12.41
N ALA A 107 24.03 -39.47 -12.36
CA ALA A 107 24.18 -40.92 -12.16
C ALA A 107 24.88 -41.62 -13.35
N THR A 108 24.78 -41.05 -14.55
CA THR A 108 25.43 -41.56 -15.77
C THR A 108 26.68 -40.77 -16.16
N HIS A 109 26.82 -39.54 -15.66
CA HIS A 109 27.90 -38.60 -15.97
C HIS A 109 28.40 -37.95 -14.66
N PRO A 110 29.23 -38.65 -13.86
CA PRO A 110 29.67 -38.20 -12.53
C PRO A 110 30.51 -36.92 -12.55
N GLU A 111 31.09 -36.56 -13.70
CA GLU A 111 31.88 -35.34 -13.89
C GLU A 111 31.09 -34.07 -13.56
N VAL A 112 29.76 -34.09 -13.65
CA VAL A 112 28.90 -32.94 -13.32
C VAL A 112 28.87 -32.67 -11.83
N VAL A 113 29.07 -33.69 -10.98
CA VAL A 113 29.06 -33.57 -9.52
C VAL A 113 30.20 -32.68 -9.03
N ALA A 114 31.34 -32.66 -9.74
CA ALA A 114 32.49 -31.81 -9.40
C ALA A 114 32.18 -30.30 -9.48
N PHE A 115 31.15 -29.91 -10.22
CA PHE A 115 30.74 -28.51 -10.38
C PHE A 115 29.61 -28.09 -9.43
N ARG A 116 29.04 -29.03 -8.66
CA ARG A 116 27.97 -28.75 -7.68
C ARG A 116 28.56 -28.01 -6.47
N LYS A 117 28.06 -26.81 -6.20
CA LYS A 117 28.39 -26.03 -4.99
C LYS A 117 27.15 -25.94 -4.09
N GLN A 118 27.26 -26.37 -2.84
CA GLN A 118 26.21 -26.23 -1.84
C GLN A 118 26.61 -25.15 -0.83
N GLY A 119 25.75 -24.13 -0.67
CA GLY A 119 25.95 -23.06 0.31
C GLY A 119 25.52 -23.47 1.72
N GLU A 120 25.91 -22.65 2.71
CA GLU A 120 25.52 -22.86 4.11
C GLU A 120 23.98 -22.74 4.29
N PRO A 121 23.38 -23.57 5.15
CA PRO A 121 21.96 -23.48 5.43
C PRO A 121 21.63 -22.12 6.07
N SER A 122 20.63 -21.42 5.54
CA SER A 122 20.12 -20.15 6.10
C SER A 122 18.61 -20.20 6.29
N VAL A 123 18.11 -19.53 7.33
CA VAL A 123 16.68 -19.42 7.64
C VAL A 123 16.26 -17.96 7.59
N SER A 124 15.22 -17.66 6.81
CA SER A 124 14.60 -16.33 6.73
C SER A 124 13.21 -16.39 7.37
N LEU A 125 13.00 -15.63 8.45
CA LEU A 125 11.70 -15.51 9.13
C LEU A 125 10.84 -14.48 8.40
N ARG A 126 9.61 -14.85 8.04
CA ARG A 126 8.61 -13.95 7.44
C ARG A 126 7.36 -13.90 8.31
N VAL A 127 6.73 -12.74 8.36
CA VAL A 127 5.47 -12.54 9.09
C VAL A 127 4.37 -13.35 8.40
N VAL A 128 3.68 -14.19 9.16
CA VAL A 128 2.48 -14.90 8.72
C VAL A 128 1.33 -13.90 8.73
N LYS A 129 0.65 -13.77 7.59
CA LYS A 129 -0.52 -12.91 7.42
C LYS A 129 -1.75 -13.52 8.06
#